data_AF-A0A550C264-F1
#
_entry.id   AF-A0A550C264-F1
#
_cell.length_a   1.000
_cell.length_b   1.000
_cell.length_c   1.000
_cell.angle_alpha   90.00
_cell.angle_beta   90.00
_cell.angle_gamma   90.00
#
_symmetry.space_group_name_H-M   'P 1'
#
loop_
_entity.id
_entity.type
_entity.pdbx_description
1 polymer ?
#
loop_
_entity_poly.entity_id
_entity_poly.type
_entity_poly.pdbx_seq_one_letter_code
_entity_poly.pdbx_strand_id
1 'polypeptide(L)'
;MRAIITLIIKPRMTDSSADCLHTIRCIQEHCEPHELVELTIDYQGWILDGWLLQFDHLTPLSRFPNLVNVNICGPAESDLDDAAYAQLARWWPRLESLSIVTHIRHSDRRPCTLMALVPFAMHCPDLSQLTLPITAAIVPSVEPSIDLSTMKRRSHFFYRRFFQSCSLWFTRITSPTQTTTTPL
;
A
#
# COMPACT_ATOMS: atom_id res chain seq x y z
N MET A 1 27.07 8.33 -2.20
CA MET A 1 25.77 7.80 -1.77
C MET A 1 25.72 7.87 -0.25
N ARG A 2 24.54 8.07 0.35
CA ARG A 2 24.37 8.28 1.80
C ARG A 2 23.77 7.04 2.45
N ALA A 3 24.35 6.60 3.56
CA ALA A 3 23.73 5.62 4.45
C ALA A 3 22.57 6.29 5.18
N ILE A 4 21.35 6.04 4.70
CA ILE A 4 20.11 6.54 5.29
C ILE A 4 19.27 5.33 5.63
N ILE A 5 18.97 5.14 6.91
CA ILE A 5 18.18 4.01 7.40
C ILE A 5 16.69 4.26 7.18
N THR A 6 16.24 5.44 7.58
CA THR A 6 14.84 5.85 7.50
C THR A 6 14.73 7.11 6.65
N LEU A 7 13.90 7.06 5.63
CA LEU A 7 13.62 8.18 4.73
C LEU A 7 12.13 8.50 4.73
N ILE A 8 11.79 9.71 5.16
CA ILE A 8 10.42 10.22 5.15
C ILE A 8 10.39 11.44 4.24
N ILE A 9 9.63 11.35 3.16
CA ILE A 9 9.47 12.43 2.20
C ILE A 9 8.01 12.85 2.19
N LYS A 10 7.78 14.15 2.21
CA LYS A 10 6.46 14.78 2.12
C LYS A 10 6.45 15.74 0.93
N PRO A 11 6.30 15.22 -0.29
CA PRO A 11 6.29 16.06 -1.48
C PRO A 11 5.12 17.04 -1.40
N ARG A 12 5.35 18.31 -1.71
CA ARG A 12 4.24 19.23 -1.98
C ARG A 12 3.73 18.88 -3.37
N MET A 13 2.50 18.38 -3.44
CA MET A 13 1.92 17.93 -4.71
C MET A 13 1.72 19.10 -5.66
N THR A 14 2.33 19.00 -6.84
CA THR A 14 1.97 19.69 -8.07
C THR A 14 1.42 18.68 -9.08
N ASP A 15 0.47 17.87 -8.61
CA ASP A 15 -0.50 17.04 -9.35
C ASP A 15 0.00 16.00 -10.38
N SER A 16 1.30 15.78 -10.54
CA SER A 16 1.81 14.87 -11.58
C SER A 16 2.38 13.55 -11.05
N SER A 17 2.05 12.45 -11.72
CA SER A 17 2.72 11.16 -11.55
C SER A 17 4.23 11.24 -11.84
N ALA A 18 4.65 12.18 -12.69
CA ALA A 18 6.06 12.43 -12.99
C ALA A 18 6.87 12.84 -11.75
N ASP A 19 6.26 13.60 -10.84
CA ASP A 19 6.93 14.04 -9.60
C ASP A 19 7.17 12.85 -8.65
N CYS A 20 6.23 11.90 -8.62
CA CYS A 20 6.41 10.65 -7.90
C CYS A 20 7.59 9.85 -8.45
N LEU A 21 7.59 9.61 -9.76
CA LEU A 21 8.67 8.88 -10.42
C LEU A 21 10.02 9.58 -10.24
N HIS A 22 10.05 10.90 -10.37
CA HIS A 22 11.25 11.71 -10.16
C HIS A 22 11.76 11.57 -8.72
N THR A 23 10.88 11.73 -7.73
CA THR A 23 11.21 11.56 -6.31
C THR A 23 11.82 10.18 -6.05
N ILE A 24 11.16 9.12 -6.53
CA ILE A 24 11.62 7.75 -6.33
C ILE A 24 12.95 7.47 -7.05
N ARG A 25 13.18 8.05 -8.24
CA ARG A 25 14.49 8.00 -8.92
C ARG A 25 15.58 8.70 -8.13
N CYS A 26 15.29 9.88 -7.56
CA CYS A 26 16.25 10.57 -6.70
C CYS A 26 16.63 9.72 -5.49
N ILE A 27 15.69 9.00 -4.88
CA ILE A 27 15.97 8.05 -3.79
C ILE A 27 16.92 6.96 -4.28
N GLN A 28 16.61 6.34 -5.42
CA GLN A 28 17.44 5.29 -6.05
C GLN A 28 18.89 5.75 -6.31
N GLU A 29 19.07 7.00 -6.76
CA GLU A 29 20.38 7.56 -7.11
C GLU A 29 21.21 8.00 -5.90
N HIS A 30 20.57 8.43 -4.82
CA HIS A 30 21.25 9.09 -3.70
C HIS A 30 21.34 8.24 -2.43
N CYS A 31 20.48 7.24 -2.27
CA CYS A 31 20.47 6.34 -1.10
C CYS A 31 21.27 5.07 -1.36
N GLU A 32 21.98 4.61 -0.34
CA GLU A 32 22.64 3.32 -0.40
C GLU A 32 21.62 2.17 -0.42
N PRO A 33 21.65 1.26 -1.42
CA PRO A 33 20.70 0.18 -1.62
C PRO A 33 20.44 -0.72 -0.39
N HIS A 34 21.47 -0.97 0.41
CA HIS A 34 21.42 -1.91 1.53
C HIS A 34 21.16 -1.25 2.87
N GLU A 35 21.27 0.07 2.94
CA GLU A 35 21.11 0.83 4.18
C GLU A 35 19.68 1.31 4.38
N LEU A 36 18.91 1.51 3.30
CA LEU A 36 17.53 1.96 3.38
C LEU A 36 16.62 0.83 3.88
N VAL A 37 16.12 0.99 5.09
CA VAL A 37 15.26 0.04 5.80
C VAL A 37 13.81 0.52 5.82
N GLU A 38 13.61 1.83 5.95
CA GLU A 38 12.28 2.41 6.06
C GLU A 38 12.09 3.52 5.04
N LEU A 39 10.99 3.45 4.30
CA LEU A 39 10.60 4.44 3.32
C LEU A 39 9.15 4.86 3.56
N THR A 40 8.96 6.14 3.82
CA THR A 40 7.63 6.76 3.83
C THR A 40 7.56 7.88 2.81
N ILE A 41 6.61 7.78 1.90
CA ILE A 41 6.25 8.83 0.96
C ILE A 41 4.80 9.23 1.24
N ASP A 42 4.64 10.41 1.82
CA ASP A 42 3.33 10.94 2.24
C ASP A 42 3.01 12.17 1.41
N TYR A 43 2.23 11.97 0.36
CA TYR A 43 1.74 13.05 -0.46
C TYR A 43 0.58 13.74 0.25
N GLN A 44 0.84 14.94 0.76
CA GLN A 44 -0.15 15.68 1.53
C GLN A 44 -1.20 16.30 0.61
N GLY A 45 -2.47 15.97 0.82
CA GLY A 45 -3.60 16.65 0.19
C GLY A 45 -4.72 15.70 -0.24
N TRP A 46 -5.97 16.09 0.01
CA TRP A 46 -7.15 15.36 -0.49
C TRP A 46 -7.43 15.84 -1.91
N ILE A 47 -6.62 15.41 -2.88
CA ILE A 47 -6.79 15.86 -4.26
C ILE A 47 -7.80 14.93 -4.93
N LEU A 48 -8.98 15.47 -5.23
CA LEU A 48 -10.03 14.77 -5.98
C LEU A 48 -9.60 14.44 -7.41
N ASP A 49 -8.69 15.25 -7.98
CA ASP A 49 -8.08 15.08 -9.30
C ASP A 49 -6.65 14.50 -9.21
N GLY A 50 -6.40 13.63 -8.22
CA GLY A 50 -5.06 13.08 -8.01
C GLY A 50 -4.63 12.10 -9.11
N TRP A 51 -3.36 11.73 -9.08
CA TRP A 51 -2.75 10.85 -10.09
C TRP A 51 -2.86 9.36 -9.73
N LEU A 52 -2.67 8.52 -10.75
CA LEU A 52 -2.72 7.06 -10.67
C LEU A 52 -1.34 6.46 -10.35
N LEU A 53 -1.23 5.71 -9.26
CA LEU A 53 0.00 4.97 -8.93
C LEU A 53 0.14 3.73 -9.81
N GLN A 54 1.01 3.82 -10.80
CA GLN A 54 1.42 2.73 -11.67
C GLN A 54 2.64 1.97 -11.12
N PHE A 55 2.80 0.72 -11.54
CA PHE A 55 3.92 -0.14 -11.16
C PHE A 55 5.28 0.46 -11.51
N ASP A 56 5.39 1.11 -12.68
CA ASP A 56 6.63 1.74 -13.15
C ASP A 56 7.15 2.84 -12.22
N HIS A 57 6.27 3.48 -11.44
CA HIS A 57 6.68 4.43 -10.42
C HIS A 57 7.47 3.76 -9.29
N LEU A 58 7.17 2.50 -8.98
CA LEU A 58 7.79 1.74 -7.90
C LEU A 58 9.01 0.94 -8.35
N THR A 59 9.17 0.67 -9.64
CA THR A 59 10.30 -0.10 -10.20
C THR A 59 11.69 0.34 -9.71
N PRO A 60 12.00 1.65 -9.56
CA PRO A 60 13.29 2.07 -9.01
C PRO A 60 13.56 1.57 -7.58
N LEU A 61 12.52 1.31 -6.80
CA LEU A 61 12.62 0.83 -5.42
C LEU A 61 13.00 -0.66 -5.33
N SER A 62 12.99 -1.39 -6.45
CA SER A 62 13.49 -2.77 -6.52
C SER A 62 14.96 -2.91 -6.10
N ARG A 63 15.72 -1.80 -6.13
CA ARG A 63 17.13 -1.76 -5.73
C ARG A 63 17.33 -1.84 -4.22
N PHE A 64 16.29 -1.75 -3.39
CA PHE A 64 16.40 -1.73 -1.92
C PHE A 64 15.90 -3.04 -1.29
N PRO A 65 16.69 -4.13 -1.30
CA PRO A 65 16.23 -5.44 -0.81
C PRO A 65 16.03 -5.51 0.71
N ASN A 66 16.59 -4.54 1.45
CA ASN A 66 16.52 -4.45 2.90
C ASN A 66 15.35 -3.61 3.43
N LEU A 67 14.43 -3.18 2.55
CA LEU A 67 13.23 -2.49 2.99
C LEU A 67 12.38 -3.41 3.89
N VAL A 68 12.12 -2.90 5.09
CA VAL A 68 11.31 -3.52 6.14
C VAL A 68 9.95 -2.81 6.22
N ASN A 69 9.97 -1.48 6.17
CA ASN A 69 8.76 -0.66 6.29
C ASN A 69 8.60 0.23 5.05
N VAL A 70 7.53 0.02 4.28
CA VAL A 70 7.20 0.81 3.10
C VAL A 70 5.80 1.39 3.26
N ASN A 71 5.70 2.72 3.26
CA ASN A 71 4.44 3.43 3.34
C ASN A 71 4.34 4.47 2.22
N ILE A 72 3.35 4.32 1.34
CA ILE A 72 3.06 5.24 0.24
C ILE A 72 1.61 5.67 0.38
N CYS A 73 1.41 6.93 0.76
CA CYS A 73 0.10 7.52 0.98
C CYS A 73 -0.10 8.71 0.05
N GLY A 74 -1.30 8.81 -0.53
CA GLY A 74 -1.75 10.03 -1.21
C GLY A 74 -2.00 9.98 -2.72
N PRO A 75 -1.61 8.95 -3.50
CA PRO A 75 -2.16 8.81 -4.85
C PRO A 75 -3.70 8.76 -4.82
N ALA A 76 -4.37 9.27 -5.85
CA ALA A 76 -5.83 9.16 -5.93
C ALA A 76 -6.25 7.70 -6.11
N GLU A 77 -5.56 6.98 -6.99
CA GLU A 77 -5.82 5.59 -7.34
C GLU A 77 -4.52 4.80 -7.45
N SER A 78 -4.65 3.48 -7.54
CA SER A 78 -3.54 2.57 -7.82
C SER A 78 -3.95 1.58 -8.90
N ASP A 79 -3.09 1.43 -9.92
CA ASP A 79 -3.25 0.48 -11.03
C ASP A 79 -2.41 -0.79 -10.80
N LEU A 80 -2.11 -1.10 -9.55
CA LEU A 80 -1.29 -2.25 -9.19
C LEU A 80 -2.18 -3.50 -9.16
N ASP A 81 -1.88 -4.46 -10.01
CA ASP A 81 -2.55 -5.75 -10.08
C ASP A 81 -1.88 -6.83 -9.22
N ASP A 82 -2.47 -8.03 -9.18
CA ASP A 82 -1.92 -9.15 -8.42
C ASP A 82 -0.47 -9.49 -8.85
N ALA A 83 -0.14 -9.33 -10.12
CA ALA A 83 1.19 -9.59 -10.66
C ALA A 83 2.20 -8.52 -10.20
N ALA A 84 1.80 -7.25 -10.20
CA ALA A 84 2.59 -6.15 -9.66
C ALA A 84 2.90 -6.39 -8.17
N TYR A 85 1.90 -6.72 -7.36
CA TYR A 85 2.10 -7.05 -5.95
C TYR A 85 2.99 -8.28 -5.73
N ALA A 86 2.85 -9.31 -6.57
CA ALA A 86 3.73 -10.47 -6.53
C ALA A 86 5.20 -10.08 -6.77
N GLN A 87 5.42 -9.12 -7.67
CA GLN A 87 6.76 -8.64 -7.97
C GLN A 87 7.31 -7.75 -6.85
N LEU A 88 6.48 -6.91 -6.21
CA LEU A 88 6.86 -6.15 -5.02
C LEU A 88 7.30 -7.07 -3.87
N ALA A 89 6.55 -8.13 -3.60
CA ALA A 89 6.88 -9.11 -2.57
C ALA A 89 8.26 -9.77 -2.79
N ARG A 90 8.67 -9.96 -4.05
CA ARG A 90 9.98 -10.52 -4.39
C ARG A 90 11.12 -9.52 -4.21
N TRP A 91 10.86 -8.22 -4.42
CA TRP A 91 11.87 -7.19 -4.25
C TRP A 91 12.23 -6.96 -2.78
N TRP A 92 11.27 -7.12 -1.87
CA TRP A 92 11.42 -6.82 -0.46
C TRP A 92 11.19 -8.05 0.42
N PRO A 93 12.12 -9.03 0.40
CA PRO A 93 11.97 -10.26 1.17
C PRO A 93 11.98 -10.04 2.69
N ARG A 94 12.47 -8.89 3.17
CA ARG A 94 12.52 -8.52 4.60
C ARG A 94 11.35 -7.64 5.05
N LEU A 95 10.34 -7.48 4.20
CA LEU A 95 9.21 -6.59 4.46
C LEU A 95 8.40 -7.07 5.67
N GLU A 96 8.29 -6.19 6.67
CA GLU A 96 7.44 -6.39 7.85
C GLU A 96 6.13 -5.60 7.74
N SER A 97 6.17 -4.43 7.09
CA SER A 97 5.01 -3.57 6.91
C SER A 97 4.98 -2.95 5.52
N LEU A 98 3.91 -3.19 4.77
CA LEU A 98 3.60 -2.48 3.53
C LEU A 98 2.25 -1.79 3.62
N SER A 99 2.23 -0.51 3.27
CA SER A 99 1.02 0.30 3.24
C SER A 99 0.99 1.13 1.96
N ILE A 100 0.02 0.85 1.10
CA ILE A 100 -0.32 1.65 -0.07
C ILE A 100 -1.73 2.16 0.13
N VAL A 101 -1.87 3.45 0.43
CA VAL A 101 -3.16 4.09 0.73
C VAL A 101 -3.51 5.08 -0.37
N THR A 102 -4.63 4.82 -1.04
CA THR A 102 -5.20 5.69 -2.07
C THR A 102 -6.39 6.48 -1.53
N HIS A 103 -6.61 7.68 -2.05
CA HIS A 103 -7.71 8.55 -1.59
C HIS A 103 -9.08 8.18 -2.17
N ILE A 104 -9.11 7.60 -3.38
CA ILE A 104 -10.35 7.29 -4.07
C ILE A 104 -10.48 5.77 -4.26
N ARG A 105 -11.71 5.27 -4.09
CA ARG A 105 -12.08 3.87 -4.29
C ARG A 105 -13.02 3.77 -5.48
N HIS A 106 -12.53 3.95 -6.70
CA HIS A 106 -13.35 3.66 -7.88
C HIS A 106 -13.51 2.14 -8.02
N SER A 107 -14.76 1.67 -7.98
CA SER A 107 -15.13 0.25 -8.01
C SER A 107 -14.93 -0.46 -9.35
N ASP A 108 -14.67 0.33 -10.39
CA ASP A 108 -14.85 -0.09 -11.79
C ASP A 108 -13.54 -0.52 -12.44
N ARG A 109 -12.40 -0.08 -11.90
CA ARG A 109 -11.07 -0.59 -12.24
C ARG A 109 -10.63 -1.53 -11.14
N ARG A 110 -10.69 -2.84 -11.40
CA ARG A 110 -10.27 -3.86 -10.43
C ARG A 110 -8.93 -4.47 -10.82
N PRO A 111 -7.79 -3.94 -10.36
CA PRO A 111 -6.52 -4.57 -10.66
C PRO A 111 -6.14 -5.64 -9.62
N CYS A 112 -6.47 -5.46 -8.32
CA CYS A 112 -5.97 -6.31 -7.24
C CYS A 112 -7.07 -7.10 -6.51
N THR A 113 -6.86 -8.41 -6.41
CA THR A 113 -7.73 -9.37 -5.71
C THR A 113 -7.07 -9.86 -4.41
N LEU A 114 -7.75 -10.75 -3.68
CA LEU A 114 -7.15 -11.39 -2.49
C LEU A 114 -5.96 -12.30 -2.84
N MET A 115 -5.76 -12.65 -4.11
CA MET A 115 -4.60 -13.46 -4.54
C MET A 115 -3.27 -12.72 -4.39
N ALA A 116 -3.27 -11.37 -4.42
CA ALA A 116 -2.08 -10.57 -4.13
C ALA A 116 -1.46 -10.83 -2.75
N LEU A 117 -2.21 -11.42 -1.80
CA LEU A 117 -1.71 -11.76 -0.47
C LEU A 117 -0.76 -12.96 -0.47
N VAL A 118 -0.94 -13.90 -1.40
CA VAL A 118 -0.20 -15.18 -1.42
C VAL A 118 1.31 -14.96 -1.64
N PRO A 119 1.75 -14.15 -2.63
CA PRO A 119 3.16 -13.85 -2.81
C PRO A 119 3.83 -13.24 -1.58
N PHE A 120 3.17 -12.34 -0.86
CA PHE A 120 3.72 -11.76 0.37
C PHE A 120 3.88 -12.82 1.46
N ALA A 121 2.91 -13.69 1.64
CA ALA A 121 3.01 -14.78 2.61
C ALA A 121 4.14 -15.78 2.27
N MET A 122 4.49 -15.94 0.99
CA MET A 122 5.57 -16.82 0.54
C MET A 122 6.95 -16.16 0.59
N HIS A 123 7.05 -14.87 0.25
CA HIS A 123 8.33 -14.19 0.05
C HIS A 123 8.74 -13.29 1.24
N CYS A 124 7.81 -12.88 2.09
CA CYS A 124 8.03 -11.98 3.21
C CYS A 124 7.68 -12.70 4.54
N PRO A 125 8.61 -13.49 5.11
CA PRO A 125 8.33 -14.33 6.29
C PRO A 125 8.04 -13.53 7.55
N ASP A 126 8.51 -12.29 7.63
CA ASP A 126 8.37 -11.40 8.78
C ASP A 126 7.19 -10.41 8.62
N LEU A 127 6.41 -10.53 7.53
CA LEU A 127 5.30 -9.63 7.26
C LEU A 127 4.26 -9.68 8.39
N SER A 128 4.00 -8.52 8.98
CA SER A 128 3.06 -8.34 10.09
C SER A 128 1.92 -7.37 9.76
N GLN A 129 2.13 -6.46 8.80
CA GLN A 129 1.16 -5.44 8.40
C GLN A 129 1.10 -5.29 6.88
N LEU A 130 -0.11 -5.32 6.33
CA LEU A 130 -0.33 -5.17 4.90
C LEU A 130 -1.61 -4.36 4.66
N THR A 131 -1.45 -3.21 4.01
CA THR A 131 -2.56 -2.33 3.59
C THR A 131 -2.46 -2.13 2.09
N LEU A 132 -3.41 -2.70 1.36
CA LEU A 132 -3.48 -2.63 -0.10
C LEU A 132 -4.89 -2.16 -0.53
N PRO A 133 -5.02 -1.43 -1.64
CA PRO A 133 -6.30 -1.17 -2.29
C PRO A 133 -6.81 -2.46 -2.96
N ILE A 134 -7.44 -3.35 -2.19
CA ILE A 134 -8.02 -4.61 -2.69
C ILE A 134 -9.49 -4.39 -3.06
N THR A 135 -9.90 -4.93 -4.21
CA THR A 135 -11.32 -5.06 -4.52
C THR A 135 -11.81 -6.47 -4.16
N ALA A 136 -12.54 -6.60 -3.05
CA ALA A 136 -13.04 -7.88 -2.55
C ALA A 136 -14.33 -8.38 -3.24
N ALA A 137 -14.62 -7.90 -4.45
CA ALA A 137 -15.88 -8.23 -5.11
C ALA A 137 -15.81 -9.51 -5.96
N ILE A 138 -14.66 -10.20 -5.97
CA ILE A 138 -14.53 -11.60 -6.36
C ILE A 138 -13.79 -12.28 -5.21
N VAL A 139 -14.48 -13.20 -4.51
CA VAL A 139 -13.85 -14.05 -3.50
C VAL A 139 -13.36 -15.31 -4.24
N PRO A 140 -12.04 -15.56 -4.32
CA PRO A 140 -11.54 -16.77 -4.96
C PRO A 140 -12.06 -17.99 -4.19
N SER A 141 -12.53 -19.00 -4.93
CA SER A 141 -12.93 -20.28 -4.34
C SER A 141 -11.66 -20.93 -3.78
N VAL A 142 -11.52 -20.94 -2.45
CA VAL A 142 -10.42 -21.63 -1.77
C VAL A 142 -10.68 -23.12 -1.94
N GLU A 143 -10.03 -23.76 -2.91
CA GLU A 143 -9.97 -25.22 -2.88
C GLU A 143 -9.21 -25.63 -1.60
N PRO A 144 -9.76 -26.56 -0.79
CA PRO A 144 -9.16 -26.98 0.48
C PRO A 144 -7.84 -27.75 0.34
N SER A 145 -7.26 -27.78 -0.86
CA SER A 145 -5.99 -28.44 -1.19
C SER A 145 -4.76 -27.58 -0.94
N ILE A 146 -4.91 -26.26 -0.66
CA ILE A 146 -3.81 -25.49 -0.10
C ILE A 146 -3.62 -25.98 1.34
N ASP A 147 -2.63 -26.85 1.52
CA ASP A 147 -2.23 -27.35 2.83
C ASP A 147 -1.57 -26.23 3.63
N LEU A 148 -2.42 -25.35 4.20
CA LEU A 148 -2.07 -24.29 5.14
C LEU A 148 -1.38 -24.84 6.40
N SER A 149 -1.32 -26.16 6.59
CA SER A 149 -0.53 -26.77 7.66
C SER A 149 0.99 -26.58 7.46
N THR A 150 1.46 -26.42 6.22
CA THR A 150 2.86 -26.06 5.94
C THR A 150 3.19 -24.60 6.32
N MET A 151 2.21 -23.71 6.35
CA MET A 151 2.37 -22.32 6.84
C MET A 151 2.34 -22.19 8.37
N LYS A 152 2.05 -23.27 9.11
CA LYS A 152 1.66 -23.21 10.53
C LYS A 152 2.80 -23.31 11.55
N ARG A 153 4.06 -23.01 11.18
CA ARG A 153 5.18 -23.04 12.14
C ARG A 153 5.78 -21.69 12.56
N ARG A 154 5.28 -20.53 12.10
CA ARG A 154 5.79 -19.23 12.59
C ARG A 154 4.77 -18.14 12.96
N SER A 155 3.47 -18.38 12.83
CA SER A 155 2.48 -17.30 12.93
C SER A 155 1.54 -17.45 14.13
N HIS A 156 2.04 -17.21 15.35
CA HIS A 156 1.19 -17.06 16.55
C HIS A 156 0.56 -15.65 16.71
N PHE A 157 0.75 -14.74 15.73
CA PHE A 157 0.29 -13.34 15.85
C PHE A 157 -0.77 -12.88 14.85
N PHE A 158 -1.20 -13.73 13.90
CA PHE A 158 -1.88 -13.23 12.68
C PHE A 158 -3.38 -12.90 12.81
N TYR A 159 -4.05 -13.16 13.93
CA TYR A 159 -5.52 -13.06 13.97
C TYR A 159 -6.14 -12.05 14.95
N ARG A 160 -5.35 -11.24 15.68
CA ARG A 160 -5.92 -10.39 16.75
C ARG A 160 -5.87 -8.87 16.59
N ARG A 161 -5.37 -8.31 15.49
CA ARG A 161 -5.27 -6.83 15.34
C ARG A 161 -5.92 -6.20 14.11
N PHE A 162 -6.50 -6.98 13.20
CA PHE A 162 -7.13 -6.46 11.98
C PHE A 162 -8.36 -5.57 12.24
N PHE A 163 -8.98 -5.65 13.42
CA PHE A 163 -10.26 -4.98 13.71
C PHE A 163 -10.18 -3.60 14.39
N GLN A 164 -8.98 -3.08 14.73
CA GLN A 164 -8.89 -1.89 15.59
C GLN A 164 -8.52 -0.59 14.86
N SER A 165 -8.16 -0.63 13.57
CA SER A 165 -7.81 0.60 12.82
C SER A 165 -8.99 1.21 12.03
N CYS A 166 -10.08 0.48 11.82
CA CYS A 166 -11.31 1.03 11.21
C CYS A 166 -12.23 1.73 12.23
N SER A 167 -12.01 1.56 13.53
CA SER A 167 -12.92 2.03 14.60
C SER A 167 -12.92 3.54 14.81
N LEU A 168 -11.93 4.27 14.27
CA LEU A 168 -11.82 5.73 14.45
C LEU A 168 -12.35 6.55 13.28
N TRP A 169 -12.84 5.93 12.19
CA TRP A 169 -13.33 6.67 11.02
C TRP A 169 -14.82 6.47 10.70
N PHE A 170 -15.50 5.51 11.33
CA PHE A 170 -16.94 5.30 11.11
C PHE A 170 -17.84 6.28 11.87
N THR A 171 -17.35 6.95 12.92
CA THR A 171 -18.20 7.78 13.81
C THR A 171 -18.52 9.18 13.25
N ARG A 172 -18.11 9.52 12.02
CA ARG A 172 -18.36 10.86 11.45
C ARG A 172 -19.29 10.91 10.23
N ILE A 173 -19.92 9.78 9.87
CA ILE A 173 -20.86 9.73 8.73
C ILE A 173 -22.21 9.17 9.18
N THR A 174 -22.78 9.72 10.24
CA THR A 174 -24.24 9.70 10.44
C THR A 174 -24.69 11.00 11.09
N SER A 175 -25.07 11.97 10.27
CA SER A 175 -26.13 12.92 10.59
C SER A 175 -26.78 13.37 9.28
N PRO A 176 -28.03 13.00 9.00
CA PRO A 176 -28.74 13.42 7.81
C PRO A 176 -29.32 14.84 8.00
N THR A 177 -29.16 15.63 6.94
CA THR A 177 -30.10 16.61 6.38
C THR A 177 -31.17 17.20 7.31
N GLN A 178 -31.10 18.52 7.53
CA GLN A 178 -32.31 19.34 7.62
C GLN A 178 -32.22 20.54 6.67
N THR A 179 -32.91 20.38 5.54
CA THR A 179 -33.44 21.42 4.67
C THR A 179 -34.33 22.34 5.49
N THR A 180 -34.02 23.64 5.55
CA THR A 180 -34.96 24.66 6.05
C THR A 180 -35.42 25.51 4.88
N THR A 181 -36.53 25.07 4.28
CA THR A 181 -37.48 25.88 3.53
C THR A 181 -38.24 26.75 4.52
N THR A 182 -38.38 28.06 4.32
CA THR A 182 -39.60 28.85 4.64
C THR A 182 -39.49 30.31 4.14
N PRO A 183 -40.59 31.10 4.09
CA PRO A 183 -41.05 31.74 2.85
C PRO A 183 -41.30 33.27 2.99
N LEU A 184 -41.89 33.82 1.91
CA LEU A 184 -42.51 35.16 1.73
C LEU A 184 -41.55 36.32 1.46
#